data_AF-A0A6A4LC53-F1
#
_entry.id   AF-A0A6A4LC53-F1
#
_cell.length_a   1.000
_cell.length_b   1.000
_cell.length_c   1.000
_cell.angle_alpha   90.00
_cell.angle_beta   90.00
_cell.angle_gamma   90.00
#
_symmetry.space_group_name_H-M   'P 1'
#
loop_
_entity.id
_entity.type
_entity.pdbx_description
1 polymer ?
#
loop_
_entity_poly.entity_id
_entity_poly.type
_entity_poly.pdbx_seq_one_letter_code
_entity_poly.pdbx_strand_id
1 'polypeptide(L)'
;MDPPLPSEYFGNSVQILGAKAPAGELLDRGYGWAAWLLHETVAGHSDAAAREWVERWMEGPCVYQLGQLFNQFTTIMSSSPRFPMYENEFGMGKGRRFGVGMRTSPTGL
;
A
#
# COMPACT_ATOMS: atom_id res chain seq x y z
N MET A 1 -10.72 -1.90 -12.40
CA MET A 1 -11.15 -3.28 -12.66
C MET A 1 -12.58 -3.22 -13.11
N ASP A 2 -12.81 -3.45 -14.39
CA ASP A 2 -14.16 -3.59 -14.97
C ASP A 2 -14.35 -4.99 -15.59
N PRO A 3 -15.06 -5.92 -14.93
CA PRO A 3 -15.86 -5.71 -13.73
C PRO A 3 -14.99 -5.55 -12.46
N PRO A 4 -15.53 -4.94 -11.40
CA PRO A 4 -14.87 -4.87 -10.10
C PRO A 4 -14.67 -6.28 -9.53
N LEU A 5 -13.63 -6.44 -8.71
CA LEU A 5 -13.42 -7.69 -7.98
C LEU A 5 -14.59 -7.94 -7.02
N PRO A 6 -14.98 -9.21 -6.79
CA PRO A 6 -15.98 -9.55 -5.78
C PRO A 6 -15.62 -8.98 -4.41
N SER A 7 -16.61 -8.52 -3.64
CA SER A 7 -16.40 -8.00 -2.28
C SER A 7 -15.79 -9.04 -1.35
N GLU A 8 -16.07 -10.32 -1.60
CA GLU A 8 -15.58 -11.46 -0.82
C GLU A 8 -14.32 -12.10 -1.41
N TYR A 9 -13.63 -11.42 -2.35
CA TYR A 9 -12.38 -11.93 -2.91
C TYR A 9 -11.33 -12.13 -1.80
N PHE A 10 -10.98 -13.39 -1.56
CA PHE A 10 -10.06 -13.79 -0.47
C PHE A 10 -8.58 -13.61 -0.82
N GLY A 11 -8.26 -13.47 -2.11
CA GLY A 11 -6.88 -13.33 -2.57
C GLY A 11 -6.28 -11.96 -2.30
N ASN A 12 -5.03 -11.78 -2.71
CA ASN A 12 -4.34 -10.49 -2.62
C ASN A 12 -4.43 -9.75 -3.97
N SER A 13 -5.00 -8.55 -3.95
CA SER A 13 -4.96 -7.62 -5.08
C SER A 13 -4.34 -6.30 -4.62
N VAL A 14 -3.01 -6.29 -4.55
CA VAL A 14 -2.22 -5.13 -4.12
C VAL A 14 -1.18 -4.81 -5.17
N GLN A 15 -1.10 -3.53 -5.50
CA GLN A 15 -0.03 -2.96 -6.32
C GLN A 15 0.57 -1.77 -5.57
N ILE A 16 1.90 -1.67 -5.59
CA ILE A 16 2.61 -0.51 -5.06
C ILE A 16 2.65 0.57 -6.14
N LEU A 17 2.07 1.71 -5.84
CA LEU A 17 2.19 2.94 -6.63
C LEU A 17 3.08 3.93 -5.88
N GLY A 18 3.82 4.75 -6.61
CA GLY A 18 4.70 5.73 -6.00
C GLY A 18 5.10 6.84 -6.93
N ALA A 19 5.30 8.02 -6.36
CA ALA A 19 5.91 9.17 -7.01
C ALA A 19 7.38 9.29 -6.60
N LYS A 20 8.21 9.87 -7.48
CA LYS A 20 9.61 10.17 -7.19
C LYS A 20 9.83 11.67 -7.32
N ALA A 21 10.57 12.24 -6.38
CA ALA A 21 10.98 13.64 -6.39
C ALA A 21 12.41 13.78 -5.85
N PRO A 22 13.21 14.73 -6.36
CA PRO A 22 14.48 15.10 -5.75
C PRO A 22 14.29 15.60 -4.32
N ALA A 23 15.24 15.30 -3.44
CA ALA A 23 15.18 15.74 -2.04
C ALA A 23 15.09 17.26 -1.90
N GLY A 24 15.82 18.01 -2.73
CA GLY A 24 15.76 19.49 -2.73
C GLY A 24 14.37 20.02 -3.06
N GLU A 25 13.73 19.51 -4.12
CA GLU A 25 12.38 19.95 -4.51
C GLU A 25 11.33 19.58 -3.46
N LEU A 26 11.47 18.43 -2.80
CA LEU A 26 10.60 18.02 -1.70
C LEU A 26 10.72 18.97 -0.49
N LEU A 27 11.93 19.40 -0.16
CA LEU A 27 12.19 20.35 0.93
C LEU A 27 11.68 21.75 0.59
N ASP A 28 11.85 22.18 -0.66
CA ASP A 28 11.42 23.51 -1.11
C ASP A 28 9.89 23.64 -1.21
N ARG A 29 9.20 22.58 -1.66
CA ARG A 29 7.74 22.60 -1.89
C ARG A 29 6.90 22.04 -0.73
N GLY A 30 7.53 21.28 0.17
CA GLY A 30 6.92 20.73 1.37
C GLY A 30 5.96 19.55 1.14
N TYR A 31 5.37 19.08 2.24
CA TYR A 31 4.57 17.85 2.26
C TYR A 31 3.25 17.93 1.50
N GLY A 32 2.62 19.11 1.41
CA GLY A 32 1.36 19.27 0.67
C GLY A 32 1.52 18.95 -0.82
N TRP A 33 2.64 19.38 -1.41
CA TRP A 33 2.98 19.06 -2.79
C TRP A 33 3.33 17.58 -2.97
N ALA A 34 4.04 16.98 -2.01
CA ALA A 34 4.31 15.54 -2.02
C ALA A 34 3.04 14.70 -1.96
N ALA A 35 2.09 15.08 -1.10
CA ALA A 35 0.79 14.45 -0.99
C ALA A 35 -0.03 14.59 -2.29
N TRP A 36 0.06 15.75 -2.95
CA TRP A 36 -0.55 15.97 -4.25
C TRP A 36 0.06 15.09 -5.35
N LEU A 37 1.38 14.94 -5.42
CA LEU A 37 2.03 14.01 -6.37
C LEU A 37 1.56 12.56 -6.18
N LEU A 38 1.44 12.12 -4.92
CA LEU A 38 0.89 10.80 -4.60
C LEU A 38 -0.58 10.68 -5.02
N HIS A 39 -1.37 11.74 -4.78
CA HIS A 39 -2.77 11.80 -5.21
C HIS A 39 -2.90 11.66 -6.73
N GLU A 40 -2.15 12.43 -7.51
CA GLU A 40 -2.14 12.35 -8.98
C GLU A 40 -1.77 10.94 -9.45
N THR A 41 -0.78 10.33 -8.81
CA THR A 41 -0.35 8.96 -9.13
C THR A 41 -1.47 7.93 -8.89
N VAL A 42 -2.20 8.06 -7.77
CA VAL A 42 -3.31 7.17 -7.42
C VAL A 42 -4.54 7.44 -8.31
N ALA A 43 -4.88 8.71 -8.54
CA ALA A 43 -6.03 9.12 -9.34
C ALA A 43 -5.85 8.76 -10.82
N GLY A 44 -4.61 8.83 -11.33
CA GLY A 44 -4.25 8.42 -12.69
C GLY A 44 -4.17 6.90 -12.88
N HIS A 45 -4.24 6.10 -11.82
CA HIS A 45 -4.20 4.64 -11.93
C HIS A 45 -5.52 4.09 -12.44
N SER A 46 -5.58 3.88 -13.76
CA SER A 46 -6.77 3.40 -14.45
C SER A 46 -6.85 1.87 -14.50
N ASP A 47 -8.02 1.37 -14.86
CA ASP A 47 -8.27 -0.04 -15.13
C ASP A 47 -7.33 -0.63 -16.19
N ALA A 48 -7.10 0.11 -17.27
CA ALA A 48 -6.16 -0.29 -18.33
C ALA A 48 -4.73 -0.41 -17.78
N ALA A 49 -4.28 0.57 -17.00
CA ALA A 49 -2.95 0.55 -16.39
C ALA A 49 -2.77 -0.62 -15.41
N ALA A 50 -3.83 -0.97 -14.67
CA ALA A 50 -3.83 -2.12 -13.77
C ALA A 50 -3.70 -3.44 -14.55
N ARG A 51 -4.45 -3.61 -15.66
CA ARG A 51 -4.37 -4.81 -16.50
C ARG A 51 -3.03 -4.97 -17.19
N GLU A 52 -2.53 -3.90 -17.79
CA GLU A 52 -1.21 -3.90 -18.43
C GLU A 52 -0.12 -4.28 -17.42
N TRP A 53 -0.22 -3.79 -16.18
CA TRP A 53 0.69 -4.17 -15.12
C TRP A 53 0.61 -5.66 -14.78
N VAL A 54 -0.61 -6.22 -14.67
CA VAL A 54 -0.82 -7.65 -14.42
C VAL A 54 -0.26 -8.51 -15.55
N GLU A 55 -0.52 -8.14 -16.81
CA GLU A 55 -0.01 -8.86 -17.99
C GLU A 55 1.52 -8.89 -17.99
N ARG A 56 2.16 -7.72 -17.80
CA ARG A 56 3.62 -7.63 -17.71
C ARG A 56 4.18 -8.43 -16.53
N TRP A 57 3.47 -8.45 -15.40
CA TRP A 57 3.87 -9.26 -14.25
C TRP A 57 3.73 -10.76 -14.53
N MET A 58 2.73 -11.18 -15.30
CA MET A 58 2.57 -12.59 -15.71
C MET A 58 3.69 -13.05 -16.65
N GLU A 59 4.20 -12.18 -17.51
CA GLU A 59 5.35 -12.49 -18.39
C GLU A 59 6.65 -12.70 -17.60
N GLY A 60 6.82 -11.99 -16.49
CA GLY A 60 8.02 -12.03 -15.67
C GLY A 60 7.70 -11.81 -14.19
N PRO A 61 7.15 -12.83 -13.50
CA PRO A 61 6.69 -12.66 -12.12
C PRO A 61 7.87 -12.33 -11.22
N CYS A 62 7.81 -11.18 -10.58
CA CYS A 62 8.81 -10.74 -9.62
C CYS A 62 8.23 -10.76 -8.21
N VAL A 63 9.02 -11.30 -7.28
CA VAL A 63 8.72 -11.21 -5.85
C VAL A 63 9.23 -9.86 -5.37
N TYR A 64 8.40 -9.13 -4.62
CA TYR A 64 8.80 -7.88 -4.00
C TYR A 64 10.03 -8.09 -3.12
N GLN A 65 11.17 -7.52 -3.54
CA GLN A 65 12.39 -7.53 -2.75
C GLN A 65 12.29 -6.44 -1.69
N LEU A 66 11.96 -6.85 -0.46
CA LEU A 66 11.80 -5.94 0.67
C LEU A 66 13.03 -5.04 0.88
N GLY A 67 14.25 -5.53 0.66
CA GLY A 67 15.47 -4.72 0.77
C GLY A 67 15.57 -3.58 -0.25
N GLN A 68 14.93 -3.71 -1.41
CA GLN A 68 14.88 -2.64 -2.43
C GLN A 68 13.76 -1.65 -2.12
N LEU A 69 12.65 -2.15 -1.57
CA LEU A 69 11.48 -1.35 -1.18
C LEU A 69 11.77 -0.49 0.07
N PHE A 70 12.45 -1.05 1.06
CA PHE A 70 12.79 -0.38 2.32
C PHE A 70 14.24 0.11 2.29
N ASN A 71 14.53 1.05 1.38
CA ASN A 71 15.80 1.77 1.37
C ASN A 71 15.66 3.14 2.04
N GLN A 72 16.79 3.76 2.39
CA GLN A 72 16.84 5.04 3.11
C GLN A 72 16.21 6.23 2.35
N PHE A 73 15.92 6.09 1.07
CA PHE A 73 15.32 7.12 0.22
C PHE A 73 13.85 6.86 -0.08
N THR A 74 13.27 5.78 0.45
CA THR A 74 11.91 5.35 0.14
C THR A 74 11.07 5.31 1.41
N THR A 75 9.92 5.98 1.38
CA THR A 75 8.89 5.86 2.41
C THR A 75 7.73 5.07 1.86
N ILE A 76 7.35 3.98 2.54
CA ILE A 76 6.25 3.11 2.14
C ILE A 76 5.10 3.29 3.12
N MET A 77 3.91 3.50 2.57
CA MET A 77 2.67 3.54 3.33
C MET A 77 1.76 2.42 2.83
N SER A 78 1.47 1.47 3.70
CA SER A 78 0.52 0.39 3.45
C SER A 78 -0.55 0.47 4.54
N SER A 79 -1.59 1.24 4.29
CA SER A 79 -2.75 1.33 5.18
C SER A 79 -4.01 1.55 4.36
N SER A 80 -5.15 1.10 4.87
CA SER A 80 -6.44 1.35 4.25
C SER A 80 -7.41 1.87 5.31
N PRO A 81 -7.86 3.14 5.21
CA PRO A 81 -8.88 3.65 6.12
C PRO A 81 -10.25 3.00 5.88
N ARG A 82 -10.41 2.26 4.77
CA ARG A 82 -11.66 1.58 4.40
C ARG A 82 -11.82 0.21 5.07
N PHE A 83 -10.78 -0.28 5.74
CA PHE A 83 -10.86 -1.58 6.38
C PHE A 83 -11.73 -1.49 7.65
N PRO A 84 -12.83 -2.25 7.75
CA PRO A 84 -13.83 -2.11 8.82
C PRO A 84 -13.36 -2.74 10.14
N MET A 85 -12.25 -2.25 10.72
CA MET A 85 -11.67 -2.84 11.93
C MET A 85 -12.64 -2.90 13.11
N TYR A 86 -13.42 -1.84 13.30
CA TYR A 86 -14.28 -1.66 14.47
C TYR A 86 -15.68 -2.26 14.32
N GLU A 87 -16.00 -2.87 13.17
CA GLU A 87 -17.34 -3.40 12.89
C GLU A 87 -17.51 -4.85 13.37
N ASN A 88 -16.41 -5.58 13.55
CA ASN A 88 -16.44 -6.98 13.98
C ASN A 88 -16.90 -7.11 15.44
N GLU A 89 -17.84 -8.04 15.69
CA GLU A 89 -18.36 -8.39 17.01
C GLU A 89 -18.44 -9.92 17.16
N PHE A 90 -17.79 -10.45 18.21
CA PHE A 90 -17.71 -11.88 18.49
C PHE A 90 -18.47 -12.29 19.76
N GLY A 91 -19.50 -11.52 20.15
CA GLY A 91 -20.32 -11.76 21.35
C GLY A 91 -19.79 -11.13 22.65
N MET A 92 -18.73 -10.34 22.59
CA MET A 92 -18.13 -9.61 23.72
C MET A 92 -18.23 -8.08 23.56
N GLY A 93 -19.07 -7.61 22.64
CA GLY A 93 -19.13 -6.23 22.19
C GLY A 93 -18.08 -5.88 21.13
N LYS A 94 -18.15 -4.67 20.59
CA LYS A 94 -17.23 -4.15 19.56
C LYS A 94 -15.85 -3.83 20.12
N GLY A 95 -14.81 -4.09 19.33
CA GLY A 95 -13.43 -3.72 19.66
C GLY A 95 -13.27 -2.20 19.80
N ARG A 96 -12.46 -1.74 20.76
CA ARG A 96 -12.21 -0.30 21.01
C ARG A 96 -10.80 0.17 20.62
N ARG A 97 -9.86 -0.76 20.44
CA ARG A 97 -8.48 -0.46 20.06
C ARG A 97 -7.92 -1.60 19.21
N PHE A 98 -7.22 -1.22 18.15
CA PHE A 98 -6.48 -2.13 17.29
C PHE A 98 -5.06 -1.60 17.10
N GLY A 99 -4.11 -2.49 16.85
CA GLY A 99 -2.72 -2.15 16.62
C GLY A 99 -2.04 -3.21 15.78
N VAL A 100 -1.02 -2.81 15.03
CA VAL A 100 -0.18 -3.75 14.27
C VAL A 100 0.82 -4.36 15.23
N GLY A 101 0.79 -5.69 15.36
CA GLY A 101 1.77 -6.41 16.17
C GLY A 101 3.15 -6.36 15.53
N MET A 102 4.16 -5.93 16.29
CA MET A 102 5.56 -6.03 15.87
C MET A 102 6.11 -7.39 16.29
N ARG A 103 6.69 -8.13 15.34
CA ARG A 103 7.44 -9.35 15.66
C ARG A 103 8.79 -8.93 16.24
N THR A 104 8.94 -9.02 17.56
CA THR A 104 10.24 -8.93 18.21
C THR A 104 10.91 -10.31 18.15
N SER A 105 12.02 -10.42 17.43
CA SER A 105 12.91 -11.57 17.56
C SER A 105 13.35 -11.66 19.03
N PRO A 106 13.33 -12.83 19.68
CA PRO A 106 14.05 -12.98 20.93
C PRO A 106 15.53 -12.78 20.59
N THR A 107 16.14 -11.74 21.15
CA THR A 107 17.59 -11.59 21.17
C THR A 107 18.14 -12.80 21.92
N GLY A 108 18.63 -13.80 21.18
CA GLY A 108 19.34 -14.93 21.74
C GLY A 108 20.67 -14.45 22.32
N LEU A 109 20.90 -14.79 23.59
CA LEU A 109 22.22 -14.89 24.21
C LEU A 109 22.97 -16.11 23.63
#